data_AF-X6F5M2-F1
#
_entry.id   AF-X6F5M2-F1
#
_cell.length_a   1.000
_cell.length_b   1.000
_cell.length_c   1.000
_cell.angle_alpha   90.00
_cell.angle_beta   90.00
_cell.angle_gamma   90.00
#
_symmetry.space_group_name_H-M   'P 1'
#
loop_
_entity.id
_entity.type
_entity.pdbx_description
1 polymer ?
#
loop_
_entity_poly.entity_id
_entity_poly.type
_entity_poly.pdbx_seq_one_letter_code
_entity_poly.pdbx_strand_id
1 'polypeptide(L)'
;MQRRLEKDWDLTIGPDTVRLFILKAKALSAAVNEDYADGAEHEVEFDGDTHDNHHHDGLAEESSENLTEEELRELINDLNIDEAAELIALAWVGRGDYDASEWADAVTAARERANKRTAKYLLGMPLLADWLEEGLEAIGA
;
A
#
# COMPACT_ATOMS: atom_id res chain seq x y z
N MET A 1 15.82 -17.13 -12.05
CA MET A 1 17.05 -16.45 -11.58
C MET A 1 17.06 -15.04 -12.18
N GLN A 2 16.32 -14.10 -11.59
CA GLN A 2 16.34 -12.70 -12.03
C GLN A 2 17.67 -12.07 -11.58
N ARG A 3 18.45 -11.60 -12.56
CA ARG A 3 19.56 -10.68 -12.34
C ARG A 3 18.97 -9.38 -11.77
N ARG A 4 19.24 -9.09 -10.50
CA ARG A 4 19.06 -7.74 -9.95
C ARG A 4 20.03 -6.83 -10.69
N LEU A 5 19.51 -5.88 -11.47
CA LEU A 5 20.30 -4.78 -11.96
C LEU A 5 20.67 -3.94 -10.74
N GLU A 6 21.88 -4.07 -10.24
CA GLU A 6 22.49 -3.12 -9.31
C GLU A 6 22.75 -1.81 -10.08
N LYS A 7 21.72 -0.99 -10.28
CA LYS A 7 21.95 0.45 -10.41
C LYS A 7 22.30 0.94 -9.00
N ASP A 8 23.31 1.79 -8.90
CA ASP A 8 23.73 2.39 -7.64
C ASP A 8 22.70 3.47 -7.29
N TRP A 9 21.69 3.10 -6.52
CA TRP A 9 20.70 4.03 -5.98
C TRP A 9 21.10 4.37 -4.55
N ASP A 10 20.95 5.63 -4.16
CA ASP A 10 21.12 6.09 -2.76
C ASP A 10 19.88 5.71 -1.93
N LEU A 11 19.55 4.42 -1.96
CA LEU A 11 18.45 3.81 -1.22
C LEU A 11 19.04 2.72 -0.34
N THR A 12 18.78 2.80 0.96
CA THR A 12 19.05 1.70 1.90
C THR A 12 18.04 0.56 1.72
N ILE A 13 16.79 0.90 1.36
CA ILE A 13 15.77 -0.06 0.97
C ILE A 13 15.97 -0.50 -0.48
N GLY A 14 16.08 -1.82 -0.69
CA GLY A 14 16.20 -2.37 -2.04
C GLY A 14 14.99 -2.00 -2.91
N PRO A 15 15.17 -1.59 -4.18
CA PRO A 15 14.05 -1.22 -5.06
C PRO A 15 13.12 -2.41 -5.36
N ASP A 16 13.65 -3.64 -5.34
CA ASP A 16 12.83 -4.85 -5.42
C ASP A 16 11.89 -4.98 -4.22
N THR A 17 12.34 -4.57 -3.03
CA THR A 17 11.51 -4.56 -1.83
C THR A 17 10.41 -3.52 -1.97
N VAL A 18 10.72 -2.30 -2.45
CA VAL A 18 9.71 -1.28 -2.74
C VAL A 18 8.68 -1.78 -3.76
N ARG A 19 9.11 -2.46 -4.83
CA ARG A 19 8.21 -3.07 -5.82
C ARG A 19 7.31 -4.14 -5.21
N LEU A 20 7.82 -4.94 -4.26
CA LEU A 20 7.01 -5.90 -3.51
C LEU A 20 5.95 -5.18 -2.65
N PHE A 21 6.31 -4.08 -1.99
CA PHE A 21 5.39 -3.24 -1.24
C PHE A 21 4.28 -2.67 -2.15
N ILE A 22 4.63 -2.15 -3.33
CA ILE A 22 3.68 -1.63 -4.33
C ILE A 22 2.70 -2.74 -4.75
N LEU A 23 3.19 -3.92 -5.10
CA LEU A 23 2.34 -5.03 -5.54
C LEU A 23 1.32 -5.44 -4.46
N LYS A 24 1.76 -5.54 -3.21
CA LYS A 24 0.88 -5.88 -2.07
C LYS A 24 -0.12 -4.75 -1.78
N ALA A 25 0.32 -3.50 -1.81
CA ALA A 25 -0.55 -2.35 -1.61
C ALA A 25 -1.60 -2.21 -2.73
N LYS A 26 -1.26 -2.50 -4.00
CA LYS A 26 -2.23 -2.54 -5.10
C LYS A 26 -3.28 -3.63 -4.87
N ALA A 27 -2.87 -4.83 -4.47
CA ALA A 27 -3.79 -5.93 -4.17
C ALA A 27 -4.79 -5.57 -3.07
N LEU A 28 -4.34 -4.89 -2.02
CA LEU A 28 -5.22 -4.37 -0.96
C LEU A 28 -6.18 -3.30 -1.45
N SER A 29 -5.69 -2.32 -2.22
CA SER A 29 -6.54 -1.25 -2.74
C SER A 29 -7.61 -1.77 -3.72
N ALA A 30 -7.30 -2.83 -4.47
CA ALA A 30 -8.22 -3.46 -5.39
C ALA A 30 -9.36 -4.15 -4.61
N ALA A 31 -9.01 -4.96 -3.60
CA ALA A 31 -10.00 -5.67 -2.80
C ALA A 31 -10.93 -4.72 -2.01
N VAL A 32 -10.38 -3.64 -1.41
CA VAL A 32 -11.19 -2.62 -0.72
C VAL A 32 -12.17 -1.91 -1.67
N ASN A 33 -11.83 -1.78 -2.95
CA ASN A 33 -12.74 -1.18 -3.94
C ASN A 33 -13.85 -2.16 -4.38
N GLU A 34 -13.62 -3.47 -4.26
CA GLU A 34 -14.62 -4.50 -4.61
C GLU A 34 -15.77 -4.55 -3.59
N ASP A 35 -15.52 -4.24 -2.32
CA ASP A 35 -16.58 -4.10 -1.28
C ASP A 35 -17.57 -2.96 -1.60
N TYR A 36 -17.13 -1.91 -2.30
CA TYR A 36 -17.99 -0.80 -2.73
C TYR A 36 -18.78 -1.06 -4.02
N ALA A 37 -18.50 -2.15 -4.74
CA ALA A 37 -19.20 -2.49 -5.98
C ALA A 37 -20.56 -3.17 -5.73
N ASP A 38 -20.85 -3.66 -4.53
CA ASP A 38 -22.17 -4.18 -4.11
C ASP A 38 -23.13 -3.05 -3.66
N GLY A 39 -23.00 -1.87 -4.28
CA GLY A 39 -23.85 -0.70 -4.00
C GLY A 39 -24.62 -0.18 -5.21
N ALA A 40 -24.44 -0.78 -6.39
CA ALA A 40 -25.14 -0.38 -7.60
C ALA A 40 -26.37 -1.27 -7.83
N GLU A 41 -27.54 -0.64 -7.71
CA GLU A 41 -28.87 -1.07 -8.17
C GLU A 41 -29.46 -2.36 -7.59
N HIS A 42 -30.01 -2.27 -6.37
CA HIS A 42 -31.23 -3.00 -6.07
C HIS A 42 -32.41 -2.03 -6.21
N GLU A 43 -33.04 -2.01 -7.38
CA GLU A 43 -34.45 -1.59 -7.41
C GLU A 43 -35.21 -2.65 -6.61
N VAL A 44 -35.45 -2.37 -5.33
CA VAL A 44 -36.30 -3.22 -4.51
C VAL A 44 -37.74 -2.95 -4.91
N GLU A 45 -38.20 -3.62 -5.97
CA GLU A 45 -39.63 -3.83 -6.17
C GLU A 45 -40.09 -4.76 -5.03
N PHE A 46 -40.51 -4.14 -3.93
CA PHE A 46 -41.03 -4.83 -2.75
C PHE A 46 -42.40 -5.45 -3.11
N ASP A 47 -42.40 -6.65 -3.68
CA ASP A 47 -43.53 -7.56 -3.59
C ASP A 47 -43.21 -8.66 -2.58
N GLY A 48 -44.03 -8.73 -1.54
CA GLY A 48 -43.78 -9.55 -0.37
C GLY A 48 -43.79 -11.05 -0.67
N ASP A 49 -43.08 -11.76 0.20
CA ASP A 49 -43.13 -13.22 0.38
C ASP A 49 -42.19 -14.03 -0.53
N THR A 50 -40.92 -14.10 -0.16
CA THR A 50 -40.20 -15.39 -0.06
C THR A 50 -39.02 -15.27 0.90
N HIS A 51 -39.06 -16.10 1.95
CA HIS A 51 -37.92 -16.49 2.75
C HIS A 51 -36.90 -17.19 1.84
N ASP A 52 -35.88 -16.47 1.37
CA ASP A 52 -34.68 -17.08 0.80
C ASP A 52 -33.49 -16.78 1.70
N ASN A 53 -32.90 -17.87 2.17
CA ASN A 53 -31.77 -17.91 3.07
C ASN A 53 -30.53 -17.42 2.29
N HIS A 54 -30.28 -16.10 2.30
CA HIS A 54 -29.03 -15.49 1.82
C HIS A 54 -27.86 -16.11 2.57
N HIS A 55 -27.33 -17.19 2.02
CA HIS A 55 -26.05 -17.75 2.39
C HIS A 55 -25.01 -16.83 1.77
N HIS A 56 -24.66 -15.78 2.52
CA HIS A 56 -23.55 -14.90 2.19
C HIS A 56 -22.29 -15.76 2.11
N ASP A 57 -21.82 -16.05 0.91
CA ASP A 57 -20.53 -16.70 0.63
C ASP A 57 -19.36 -15.73 0.91
N GLY A 58 -19.50 -14.83 1.90
CA GLY A 58 -18.58 -13.72 2.18
C GLY A 58 -17.41 -14.06 3.10
N LEU A 59 -17.16 -15.35 3.39
CA LEU A 59 -16.12 -15.74 4.34
C LEU A 59 -14.74 -15.90 3.71
N ALA A 60 -14.67 -16.14 2.40
CA ALA A 60 -13.39 -16.39 1.71
C ALA A 60 -12.63 -15.08 1.39
N GLU A 61 -13.35 -14.02 1.01
CA GLU A 61 -12.76 -12.76 0.55
C GLU A 61 -12.29 -11.89 1.72
N GLU A 62 -13.13 -11.67 2.74
CA GLU A 62 -12.80 -10.89 3.95
C GLU A 62 -11.56 -11.46 4.68
N SER A 63 -11.40 -12.80 4.64
CA SER A 63 -10.23 -13.47 5.22
C SER A 63 -8.93 -13.19 4.43
N SER A 64 -9.01 -13.02 3.11
CA SER A 64 -7.83 -12.83 2.23
C SER A 64 -7.29 -11.41 2.28
N GLU A 65 -8.19 -10.43 2.40
CA GLU A 65 -7.87 -9.02 2.60
C GLU A 65 -7.11 -8.79 3.92
N ASN A 66 -7.64 -9.37 4.99
CA ASN A 66 -7.00 -9.30 6.31
C ASN A 66 -5.60 -9.94 6.27
N LEU A 67 -5.42 -11.08 5.59
CA LEU A 67 -4.10 -11.72 5.46
C LEU A 67 -3.10 -10.85 4.69
N THR A 68 -3.53 -10.22 3.59
CA THR A 68 -2.63 -9.39 2.76
C THR A 68 -2.23 -8.10 3.48
N GLU A 69 -3.14 -7.50 4.26
CA GLU A 69 -2.88 -6.30 5.07
C GLU A 69 -1.90 -6.64 6.18
N GLU A 70 -2.14 -7.76 6.88
CA GLU A 70 -1.26 -8.23 7.94
C GLU A 70 0.14 -8.54 7.42
N GLU A 71 0.28 -9.20 6.28
CA GLU A 71 1.58 -9.44 5.65
C GLU A 71 2.30 -8.13 5.29
N LEU A 72 1.59 -7.17 4.67
CA LEU A 72 2.16 -5.87 4.33
C LEU A 72 2.60 -5.11 5.59
N ARG A 73 1.79 -5.18 6.65
CA ARG A 73 2.10 -4.61 7.97
C ARG A 73 3.36 -5.22 8.57
N GLU A 74 3.49 -6.54 8.53
CA GLU A 74 4.66 -7.26 9.05
C GLU A 74 5.92 -6.91 8.27
N LEU A 75 5.84 -6.87 6.94
CA LEU A 75 6.97 -6.45 6.09
C LEU A 75 7.43 -5.03 6.42
N ILE A 76 6.50 -4.08 6.61
CA ILE A 76 6.86 -2.72 7.01
C ILE A 76 7.44 -2.69 8.44
N ASN A 77 7.01 -3.59 9.33
CA ASN A 77 7.50 -3.66 10.70
C ASN A 77 8.90 -4.28 10.80
N ASP A 78 9.27 -5.13 9.85
CA ASP A 78 10.60 -5.73 9.75
C ASP A 78 11.67 -4.74 9.27
N LEU A 79 11.26 -3.66 8.59
CA LEU A 79 12.16 -2.61 8.11
C LEU A 79 12.90 -1.91 9.25
N ASN A 80 14.18 -1.60 9.02
CA ASN A 80 14.94 -0.71 9.87
C ASN A 80 14.40 0.74 9.81
N ILE A 81 14.79 1.58 10.77
CA ILE A 81 14.35 2.99 10.85
C ILE A 81 14.68 3.75 9.56
N ASP A 82 15.86 3.49 8.99
CA ASP A 82 16.33 4.11 7.74
C ASP A 82 15.47 3.67 6.55
N GLU A 83 15.27 2.36 6.36
CA GLU A 83 14.44 1.82 5.28
C GLU A 83 12.97 2.27 5.39
N ALA A 84 12.44 2.31 6.61
CA ALA A 84 11.09 2.81 6.86
C ALA A 84 10.96 4.32 6.57
N ALA A 85 12.02 5.09 6.86
CA ALA A 85 12.06 6.51 6.51
C ALA A 85 12.09 6.73 4.99
N GLU A 86 12.88 5.94 4.26
CA GLU A 86 12.92 6.00 2.80
C GLU A 86 11.59 5.59 2.16
N LEU A 87 10.92 4.58 2.70
CA LEU A 87 9.59 4.18 2.22
C LEU A 87 8.55 5.31 2.42
N ILE A 88 8.59 6.00 3.55
CA ILE A 88 7.76 7.19 3.80
C ILE A 88 8.15 8.32 2.83
N ALA A 89 9.44 8.57 2.65
CA ALA A 89 9.94 9.62 1.76
C ALA A 89 9.52 9.38 0.31
N LEU A 90 9.57 8.13 -0.18
CA LEU A 90 9.07 7.75 -1.50
C LEU A 90 7.58 8.09 -1.64
N ALA A 91 6.76 7.72 -0.66
CA ALA A 91 5.35 8.05 -0.66
C ALA A 91 5.10 9.57 -0.65
N TRP A 92 5.95 10.35 0.02
CA TRP A 92 5.85 11.80 0.02
C TRP A 92 6.27 12.43 -1.31
N VAL A 93 7.33 11.90 -1.95
CA VAL A 93 7.78 12.35 -3.27
C VAL A 93 6.73 12.03 -4.34
N GLY A 94 6.21 10.80 -4.39
CA GLY A 94 5.16 10.45 -5.35
C GLY A 94 3.83 11.16 -5.10
N ARG A 95 3.55 11.57 -3.86
CA ARG A 95 2.40 12.45 -3.54
C ARG A 95 2.64 13.91 -3.96
N GLY A 96 3.87 14.30 -4.25
CA GLY A 96 4.26 15.68 -4.55
C GLY A 96 4.41 16.57 -3.31
N ASP A 97 4.64 16.00 -2.14
CA ASP A 97 4.96 16.74 -0.91
C ASP A 97 6.43 17.24 -0.94
N TYR A 98 7.30 16.49 -1.61
CA TYR A 98 8.70 16.81 -1.87
C TYR A 98 9.04 16.50 -3.33
N ASP A 99 10.02 17.19 -3.90
CA ASP A 99 10.60 16.84 -5.21
C ASP A 99 11.69 15.76 -5.09
N ALA A 100 12.01 15.06 -6.18
CA ALA A 100 13.15 14.14 -6.23
C ALA A 100 14.48 14.86 -5.92
N SER A 101 14.59 16.15 -6.22
CA SER A 101 15.72 16.99 -5.83
C SER A 101 15.82 17.22 -4.30
N GLU A 102 14.72 17.03 -3.57
CA GLU A 102 14.61 17.23 -2.12
C GLU A 102 14.63 15.90 -1.35
N TRP A 103 15.01 14.81 -2.01
CA TRP A 103 15.05 13.46 -1.45
C TRP A 103 15.71 13.38 -0.07
N ALA A 104 16.90 13.97 0.09
CA ALA A 104 17.63 13.93 1.35
C ALA A 104 16.90 14.64 2.52
N ASP A 105 16.16 15.71 2.22
CA ASP A 105 15.33 16.42 3.21
C ASP A 105 14.09 15.58 3.56
N ALA A 106 13.43 15.02 2.54
CA ALA A 106 12.28 14.12 2.71
C ALA A 106 12.63 12.91 3.59
N VAL A 107 13.77 12.26 3.35
CA VAL A 107 14.26 11.14 4.16
C VAL A 107 14.57 11.59 5.59
N THR A 108 15.19 12.77 5.76
CA THR A 108 15.49 13.30 7.11
C THR A 108 14.20 13.55 7.90
N ALA A 109 13.23 14.24 7.31
CA ALA A 109 11.93 14.51 7.92
C ALA A 109 11.13 13.22 8.18
N ALA A 110 11.20 12.25 7.26
CA ALA A 110 10.58 10.94 7.42
C ALA A 110 11.20 10.16 8.57
N ARG A 111 12.52 10.24 8.74
CA ARG A 111 13.27 9.55 9.80
C ARG A 111 12.96 10.12 11.19
N GLU A 112 12.76 11.43 11.29
CA GLU A 112 12.26 12.05 12.53
C GLU A 112 10.83 11.60 12.88
N ARG A 113 10.03 11.31 11.85
CA ARG A 113 8.65 10.84 12.02
C ARG A 113 8.54 9.32 12.19
N ALA A 114 9.52 8.57 11.69
CA ALA A 114 9.55 7.12 11.71
C ALA A 114 9.49 6.62 13.15
N ASN A 115 8.42 5.90 13.46
CA ASN A 115 8.12 5.41 14.81
C ASN A 115 7.43 4.05 14.72
N LYS A 116 7.10 3.44 15.86
CA LYS A 116 6.36 2.16 15.94
C LYS A 116 4.99 2.16 15.23
N ARG A 117 4.53 3.30 14.71
CA ARG A 117 3.26 3.46 13.99
C ARG A 117 3.43 3.68 12.48
N THR A 118 4.63 3.55 11.93
CA THR A 118 4.90 3.72 10.48
C THR A 118 4.02 2.81 9.63
N ALA A 119 3.93 1.53 9.96
CA ALA A 119 3.07 0.58 9.24
C ALA A 119 1.60 1.04 9.21
N LYS A 120 1.05 1.45 10.36
CA LYS A 120 -0.32 1.97 10.44
C LYS A 120 -0.51 3.25 9.62
N TYR A 121 0.51 4.11 9.58
CA TYR A 121 0.46 5.35 8.81
C TYR A 121 0.43 5.10 7.30
N LEU A 122 1.30 4.20 6.81
CA LEU A 122 1.38 3.85 5.39
C LEU A 122 0.15 3.06 4.95
N LEU A 123 -0.30 2.06 5.72
CA LEU A 123 -1.51 1.28 5.43
C LEU A 123 -2.79 2.14 5.44
N GLY A 124 -2.79 3.26 6.17
CA GLY A 124 -3.89 4.23 6.15
C GLY A 124 -3.95 5.07 4.87
N MET A 125 -3.01 4.90 3.94
CA MET A 125 -2.97 5.63 2.68
C MET A 125 -3.62 4.80 1.56
N PRO A 126 -4.81 5.16 1.07
CA PRO A 126 -5.51 4.38 0.05
C PRO A 126 -4.78 4.31 -1.28
N LEU A 127 -3.97 5.34 -1.60
CA LEU A 127 -3.16 5.42 -2.82
C LEU A 127 -1.67 5.15 -2.55
N LEU A 128 -1.35 4.42 -1.47
CA LEU A 128 0.05 4.14 -1.11
C LEU A 128 0.84 3.56 -2.28
N ALA A 129 0.25 2.60 -2.99
CA ALA A 129 0.93 1.90 -4.07
C ALA A 129 1.29 2.82 -5.24
N ASP A 130 0.38 3.72 -5.58
CA ASP A 130 0.55 4.73 -6.63
C ASP A 130 1.66 5.72 -6.25
N TRP A 131 1.63 6.23 -5.01
CA TRP A 131 2.66 7.15 -4.53
C TRP A 131 4.04 6.50 -4.42
N LEU A 132 4.12 5.22 -4.04
CA LEU A 132 5.40 4.51 -4.01
C LEU A 132 5.94 4.26 -5.43
N GLU A 133 5.07 3.99 -6.40
CA GLU A 133 5.43 3.80 -7.81
C GLU A 133 5.94 5.11 -8.41
N GLU A 134 5.16 6.19 -8.31
CA GLU A 134 5.53 7.53 -8.77
C GLU A 134 6.82 8.02 -8.08
N GLY A 135 6.96 7.79 -6.77
CA GLY A 135 8.15 8.16 -6.00
C GLY A 135 9.39 7.42 -6.48
N LEU A 136 9.27 6.12 -6.76
CA LEU A 136 10.37 5.29 -7.28
C LEU A 136 10.78 5.73 -8.69
N GLU A 137 9.80 6.07 -9.53
CA GLU A 137 10.04 6.61 -10.87
C GLU A 137 10.69 8.00 -10.84
N ALA A 138 10.26 8.88 -9.93
CA ALA A 138 10.79 10.22 -9.76
C ALA A 138 12.28 10.21 -9.37
N ILE A 139 12.70 9.27 -8.53
CA ILE A 139 14.13 9.10 -8.17
C ILE A 139 14.93 8.29 -9.20
N GLY A 140 14.28 7.73 -10.22
CA GLY A 140 14.91 6.99 -11.33
C GLY A 140 15.27 5.53 -11.02
N ALA A 141 14.51 4.87 -10.13
CA ALA A 141 14.77 3.52 -9.63
C ALA A 141 13.98 2.35 -10.25
#